data_AF-A0A2K9LLC8-F1
#
_entry.id   AF-A0A2K9LLC8-F1
#
_cell.length_a   1.000
_cell.length_b   1.000
_cell.length_c   1.000
_cell.angle_alpha   90.00
_cell.angle_beta   90.00
_cell.angle_gamma   90.00
#
_symmetry.space_group_name_H-M   'P 1'
#
loop_
_entity.id
_entity.type
_entity.pdbx_description
1 polymer ?
#
loop_
_entity_poly.entity_id
_entity_poly.type
_entity_poly.pdbx_seq_one_letter_code
_entity_poly.pdbx_strand_id
1 'polypeptide(L)'
;MQLLGQNYWGGVCGFVSVIHGILLSKNDGDALDGLSQNELEYNLGLSILAFLRYAKVSKPEVASELVRFTQAFGGVHAHKTIDSLIQECQRSVEAIKGGTNGAKATESGWGVAMTKNALIAYINWIGARATEVPHNGVWSKQNLSSFRNCVCGVGDTAQRNSEFLGLRHWVYINDAGYMYNWGAKTEMNNSAERPYAGMAHHNYLVHVLQLG
;
A
#
# COMPACT_ATOMS: atom_id res chain seq x y z
N MET A 1 0.78 -9.93 17.55
CA MET A 1 0.51 -8.49 17.73
C MET A 1 0.00 -7.96 16.40
N GLN A 2 -1.25 -7.50 16.35
CA GLN A 2 -1.87 -6.91 15.16
C GLN A 2 -1.22 -5.53 14.99
N LEU A 3 -0.39 -5.37 13.96
CA LEU A 3 0.40 -4.16 13.72
C LEU A 3 -0.47 -2.96 13.30
N LEU A 4 -1.74 -3.15 12.89
CA LEU A 4 -2.67 -2.09 12.50
C LEU A 4 -4.13 -2.57 12.67
N GLY A 5 -5.03 -1.69 13.11
CA GLY A 5 -6.46 -2.00 13.22
C GLY A 5 -7.11 -2.18 11.84
N GLN A 6 -7.49 -3.42 11.50
CA GLN A 6 -7.98 -3.82 10.17
C GLN A 6 -9.17 -3.00 9.64
N ASN A 7 -9.99 -2.44 10.55
CA ASN A 7 -11.17 -1.65 10.21
C ASN A 7 -10.87 -0.20 9.82
N TYR A 8 -9.64 0.29 10.04
CA TYR A 8 -9.27 1.69 9.77
C TYR A 8 -8.75 1.93 8.35
N TRP A 9 -8.41 0.87 7.61
CA TRP A 9 -7.56 0.96 6.42
C TRP A 9 -8.23 0.44 5.13
N GLY A 10 -9.57 0.42 5.08
CA GLY A 10 -10.43 -0.08 3.99
C GLY A 10 -10.34 0.64 2.63
N GLY A 11 -9.16 1.11 2.24
CA GLY A 11 -8.91 1.77 0.95
C GLY A 11 -7.44 2.16 0.69
N VAL A 12 -6.53 2.01 1.66
CA VAL A 12 -5.08 2.34 1.52
C VAL A 12 -4.23 1.08 1.43
N CYS A 13 -4.87 -0.03 1.05
CA CYS A 13 -4.38 -1.35 1.31
C CYS A 13 -3.09 -1.62 0.52
N GLY A 14 -1.95 -1.38 1.17
CA GLY A 14 -0.62 -1.74 0.70
C GLY A 14 0.38 -0.60 0.65
N PHE A 15 -0.07 0.65 0.52
CA PHE A 15 0.85 1.78 0.53
C PHE A 15 1.45 2.02 1.91
N VAL A 16 0.64 1.90 2.96
CA VAL A 16 1.07 2.00 4.36
C VAL A 16 2.05 0.89 4.73
N SER A 17 1.78 -0.37 4.34
CA SER A 17 2.70 -1.48 4.59
C SER A 17 4.04 -1.30 3.87
N VAL A 18 4.04 -0.62 2.72
CA VAL A 18 5.22 -0.36 1.91
C VAL A 18 6.01 0.84 2.41
N ILE A 19 5.35 1.95 2.75
CA ILE A 19 5.99 3.08 3.45
C ILE A 19 6.58 2.60 4.77
N HIS A 20 5.82 1.82 5.52
CA HIS A 20 6.27 1.18 6.76
C HIS A 20 7.47 0.27 6.50
N GLY A 21 7.43 -0.57 5.46
CA GLY A 21 8.55 -1.43 5.07
C GLY A 21 9.82 -0.66 4.67
N ILE A 22 9.68 0.41 3.89
CA ILE A 22 10.78 1.27 3.42
C ILE A 22 11.38 2.10 4.57
N LEU A 23 10.54 2.57 5.50
CA LEU A 23 11.00 3.29 6.69
C LEU A 23 11.69 2.35 7.69
N LEU A 24 11.22 1.10 7.82
CA LEU A 24 11.87 0.08 8.65
C LEU A 24 13.19 -0.44 8.06
N SER A 25 13.28 -0.65 6.74
CA SER A 25 14.49 -1.20 6.09
C SER A 25 15.69 -0.26 6.12
N LYS A 26 15.48 1.05 6.35
CA LYS A 26 16.58 2.01 6.51
C LYS A 26 17.28 1.93 7.88
N ASN A 27 16.66 1.35 8.92
CA ASN A 27 17.14 1.41 10.31
C ASN A 27 16.99 0.08 11.09
N ASP A 28 17.02 -1.10 10.44
CA ASP A 28 16.90 -2.41 11.12
C ASP A 28 15.68 -2.61 12.05
N GLY A 29 14.66 -1.75 11.95
CA GLY A 29 13.48 -1.77 12.82
C GLY A 29 13.32 -0.56 13.74
N ASP A 30 14.36 0.26 13.95
CA ASP A 30 14.40 1.29 15.00
C ASP A 30 13.73 2.62 14.61
N ALA A 31 13.37 2.83 13.34
CA ALA A 31 12.75 4.09 12.89
C ALA A 31 11.39 4.39 13.57
N LEU A 32 10.82 3.41 14.28
CA LEU A 32 9.52 3.46 14.95
C LEU A 32 9.60 3.16 16.44
N ASP A 33 10.80 2.94 16.98
CA ASP A 33 10.96 2.68 18.41
C ASP A 33 10.49 3.90 19.21
N GLY A 34 9.42 3.69 20.01
CA GLY A 34 8.82 4.71 20.85
C GLY A 34 7.59 5.44 20.28
N LEU A 35 7.17 5.19 19.03
CA LEU A 35 5.91 5.72 18.50
C LEU A 35 4.72 4.83 18.87
N SER A 36 3.65 5.42 19.39
CA SER A 36 2.37 4.76 19.52
C SER A 36 1.76 4.48 18.14
N GLN A 37 0.82 3.53 18.08
CA GLN A 37 0.11 3.21 16.84
C GLN A 37 -0.49 4.47 16.20
N ASN A 38 -1.18 5.32 16.97
CA ASN A 38 -1.81 6.54 16.44
C ASN A 38 -0.79 7.51 15.83
N GLU A 39 0.41 7.63 16.40
CA GLU A 39 1.47 8.49 15.86
C GLU A 39 2.02 7.96 14.54
N LEU A 40 2.20 6.64 14.43
CA LEU A 40 2.56 6.00 13.18
C LEU A 40 1.50 6.25 12.10
N GLU A 41 0.22 6.00 12.41
CA GLU A 41 -0.88 6.19 11.47
C GLU A 41 -1.00 7.65 11.02
N TYR A 42 -0.82 8.60 11.95
CA TYR A 42 -0.81 10.03 11.67
C TYR A 42 0.34 10.44 10.73
N ASN A 43 1.57 10.01 11.03
CA ASN A 43 2.75 10.35 10.24
C ASN A 43 2.70 9.77 8.82
N LEU A 44 2.21 8.53 8.69
CA LEU A 44 1.98 7.91 7.38
C LEU A 44 0.92 8.68 6.60
N GLY A 45 -0.18 9.05 7.25
CA GLY A 45 -1.22 9.88 6.69
C GLY A 45 -0.72 11.23 6.15
N LEU A 46 0.12 11.92 6.92
CA LEU A 46 0.76 13.16 6.51
C LEU A 46 1.67 12.97 5.30
N SER A 47 2.44 11.88 5.24
CA SER A 47 3.31 11.57 4.11
C SER A 47 2.51 11.34 2.82
N ILE A 48 1.40 10.58 2.91
CA ILE A 48 0.47 10.36 1.80
C ILE A 48 -0.10 11.70 1.32
N LEU A 49 -0.62 12.52 2.25
CA LEU A 49 -1.22 13.82 1.94
C LEU A 49 -0.23 14.75 1.26
N ALA A 50 1.00 14.83 1.78
CA ALA A 50 2.06 15.64 1.22
C ALA A 50 2.43 15.18 -0.19
N PHE A 51 2.53 13.87 -0.42
CA PHE A 51 2.78 13.33 -1.76
C PHE A 51 1.65 13.63 -2.74
N LEU A 52 0.38 13.50 -2.35
CA LEU A 52 -0.74 13.82 -3.24
C LEU A 52 -0.74 15.29 -3.66
N ARG A 53 -0.44 16.20 -2.71
CA ARG A 53 -0.29 17.63 -3.00
C ARG A 53 0.90 17.91 -3.92
N TYR A 54 2.04 17.25 -3.69
CA TYR A 54 3.20 17.31 -4.57
C TYR A 54 2.86 16.81 -5.97
N ALA A 55 2.27 15.63 -6.09
CA ALA A 55 1.93 15.01 -7.37
C ALA A 55 0.97 15.88 -8.18
N LYS A 56 -0.04 16.47 -7.54
CA LYS A 56 -0.98 17.40 -8.20
C LYS A 56 -0.26 18.54 -8.95
N VAL A 57 0.81 19.08 -8.36
CA VAL A 57 1.50 20.27 -8.89
C VAL A 57 2.69 19.90 -9.77
N SER A 58 3.49 18.93 -9.32
CA SER A 58 4.81 18.64 -9.88
C SER A 58 4.87 17.37 -10.73
N LYS A 59 3.85 16.50 -10.65
CA LYS A 59 3.75 15.22 -11.39
C LYS A 59 2.30 14.97 -11.85
N PRO A 60 1.71 15.86 -12.68
CA PRO A 60 0.30 15.77 -13.06
C PRO A 60 -0.08 14.45 -13.76
N GLU A 61 0.87 13.80 -14.42
CA GLU A 61 0.72 12.46 -15.00
C GLU A 61 0.50 11.39 -13.92
N VAL A 62 1.27 11.45 -12.83
CA VAL A 62 1.12 10.53 -11.68
C VAL A 62 -0.20 10.81 -10.96
N ALA A 63 -0.56 12.08 -10.78
CA ALA A 63 -1.84 12.45 -10.20
C ALA A 63 -3.03 11.93 -11.02
N SER A 64 -2.95 12.03 -12.35
CA SER A 64 -3.99 11.52 -13.26
C SER A 64 -4.09 10.00 -13.21
N GLU A 65 -2.96 9.29 -13.15
CA GLU A 65 -2.93 7.83 -13.02
C GLU A 65 -3.52 7.36 -11.68
N LEU A 66 -3.19 8.02 -10.56
CA LEU A 66 -3.77 7.77 -9.24
C LEU A 66 -5.29 7.87 -9.26
N VAL A 67 -5.82 8.93 -9.90
CA VAL A 67 -7.27 9.13 -10.05
C VAL A 67 -7.89 8.00 -10.86
N ARG A 68 -7.35 7.70 -12.05
CA ARG A 68 -7.90 6.64 -12.93
C ARG A 68 -7.88 5.27 -12.25
N PHE A 69 -6.79 4.93 -11.57
CA PHE A 69 -6.70 3.66 -10.86
C PHE A 69 -7.69 3.58 -9.72
N THR A 70 -7.83 4.66 -8.94
CA THR A 70 -8.83 4.70 -7.86
C THR A 70 -10.25 4.56 -8.42
N GLN A 71 -10.57 5.25 -9.51
CA GLN A 71 -11.88 5.15 -10.17
C GLN A 71 -12.19 3.74 -10.70
N ALA A 72 -11.17 2.96 -11.08
CA ALA A 72 -11.33 1.59 -11.57
C ALA A 72 -11.90 0.62 -10.51
N PHE A 73 -11.90 0.99 -9.23
CA PHE A 73 -12.59 0.23 -8.17
C PHE A 73 -14.11 0.47 -8.15
N GLY A 74 -14.62 1.45 -8.90
CA GLY A 74 -16.04 1.73 -9.05
C GLY A 74 -16.72 2.23 -7.76
N GLY A 75 -18.05 2.16 -7.72
CA GLY A 75 -18.86 2.54 -6.56
C GLY A 75 -18.55 3.96 -6.06
N VAL A 76 -18.25 4.09 -4.76
CA VAL A 76 -17.90 5.38 -4.11
C VAL A 76 -16.62 6.03 -4.67
N HIS A 77 -15.85 5.29 -5.47
CA HIS A 77 -14.61 5.77 -6.09
C HIS A 77 -14.77 6.26 -7.52
N ALA A 78 -15.90 5.99 -8.20
CA ALA A 78 -16.07 6.20 -9.64
C ALA A 78 -15.93 7.67 -10.10
N HIS A 79 -16.15 8.63 -9.19
CA HIS A 79 -16.14 10.07 -9.50
C HIS A 79 -15.07 10.85 -8.74
N LYS A 80 -14.07 10.16 -8.17
CA LYS A 80 -12.98 10.83 -7.45
C LYS A 80 -12.18 11.71 -8.41
N THR A 81 -11.69 12.83 -7.89
CA THR A 81 -10.71 13.71 -8.53
C THR A 81 -9.49 13.80 -7.61
N ILE A 82 -8.35 14.31 -8.10
CA ILE A 82 -7.17 14.49 -7.23
C ILE A 82 -7.49 15.36 -6.00
N ASP A 83 -8.38 16.35 -6.15
CA ASP A 83 -8.83 17.19 -5.05
C ASP A 83 -9.70 16.44 -4.06
N SER A 84 -10.62 15.58 -4.52
CA SER A 84 -11.39 14.75 -3.58
C SER A 84 -10.51 13.77 -2.83
N LEU A 85 -9.48 13.20 -3.48
CA LEU A 85 -8.52 12.31 -2.84
C LEU A 85 -7.72 13.04 -1.75
N ILE A 86 -7.23 14.25 -2.04
CA ILE A 86 -6.53 15.11 -1.06
C ILE A 86 -7.44 15.45 0.12
N GLN A 87 -8.68 15.85 -0.15
CA GLN A 87 -9.64 16.20 0.90
C GLN A 87 -10.00 15.01 1.80
N GLU A 88 -10.20 13.82 1.23
CA GLU A 88 -10.48 12.60 1.99
C GLU A 88 -9.30 12.20 2.87
N CYS A 89 -8.11 12.18 2.29
CA CYS A 89 -6.87 11.94 3.02
C CYS A 89 -6.69 12.95 4.16
N GLN A 90 -6.94 14.24 3.91
CA GLN A 90 -6.86 15.28 4.94
C GLN A 90 -7.87 15.07 6.08
N ARG A 91 -9.13 14.76 5.77
CA ARG A 91 -10.15 14.45 6.79
C ARG A 91 -9.75 13.25 7.65
N SER A 92 -9.17 12.21 7.04
CA SER A 92 -8.67 11.04 7.77
C SER A 92 -7.51 11.39 8.71
N VAL A 93 -6.54 12.21 8.28
CA VAL A 93 -5.46 12.72 9.15
C VAL A 93 -6.01 13.50 10.34
N GLU A 94 -6.96 14.41 10.09
CA GLU A 94 -7.53 15.28 11.12
C GLU A 94 -8.32 14.49 12.17
N ALA A 95 -9.02 13.42 11.75
CA ALA A 95 -9.73 12.53 12.67
C ALA A 95 -8.77 11.79 13.63
N ILE A 96 -7.60 11.38 13.16
CA ILE A 96 -6.58 10.71 14.00
C ILE A 96 -6.03 11.69 15.06
N LYS A 97 -5.80 12.95 14.68
CA LYS A 97 -5.29 13.99 15.59
C LYS A 97 -6.25 14.31 16.76
N GLY A 98 -7.56 14.15 16.55
CA GLY A 98 -8.59 14.49 17.54
C GLY A 98 -8.79 13.48 18.68
N GLY A 99 -8.06 12.36 18.69
CA GLY A 99 -8.34 11.23 19.57
C GLY A 99 -9.54 10.41 19.07
N THR A 100 -9.38 9.10 18.98
CA THR A 100 -10.21 8.18 18.17
C THR A 100 -11.60 7.86 18.74
N ASN A 101 -12.32 8.86 19.27
CA ASN A 101 -13.73 8.72 19.69
C ASN A 101 -14.75 9.21 18.63
N GLY A 102 -14.30 9.68 17.46
CA GLY A 102 -15.20 10.18 16.40
C GLY A 102 -14.66 9.90 15.01
N ALA A 103 -15.54 9.34 14.16
CA ALA A 103 -15.31 8.92 12.77
C ALA A 103 -14.38 7.70 12.61
N LYS A 104 -14.98 6.50 12.75
CA LYS A 104 -14.48 5.27 12.12
C LYS A 104 -14.18 5.59 10.66
N ALA A 105 -13.01 5.18 10.14
CA ALA A 105 -12.83 5.13 8.70
C ALA A 105 -14.04 4.39 8.12
N THR A 106 -14.87 5.10 7.37
CA THR A 106 -16.04 4.49 6.74
C THR A 106 -15.54 3.46 5.72
N GLU A 107 -16.43 2.70 5.10
CA GLU A 107 -16.11 1.83 3.95
C GLU A 107 -15.35 2.54 2.81
N SER A 108 -15.19 3.87 2.89
CA SER A 108 -14.47 4.76 2.00
C SER A 108 -12.94 4.81 2.20
N GLY A 109 -12.39 4.30 3.32
CA GLY A 109 -10.95 4.40 3.62
C GLY A 109 -10.40 5.83 3.49
N TRP A 110 -9.12 5.99 3.14
CA TRP A 110 -8.56 7.30 2.74
C TRP A 110 -8.88 7.65 1.28
N GLY A 111 -9.62 6.78 0.59
CA GLY A 111 -10.11 7.00 -0.76
C GLY A 111 -9.08 6.90 -1.88
N VAL A 112 -7.81 6.51 -1.64
CA VAL A 112 -6.75 6.50 -2.67
C VAL A 112 -6.09 5.14 -2.88
N ALA A 113 -6.04 4.70 -4.14
CA ALA A 113 -5.29 3.52 -4.57
C ALA A 113 -4.05 3.93 -5.39
N MET A 114 -2.94 3.20 -5.26
CA MET A 114 -1.69 3.49 -5.97
C MET A 114 -1.34 2.45 -7.02
N THR A 115 -1.06 2.92 -8.23
CA THR A 115 -0.44 2.11 -9.28
C THR A 115 1.04 1.88 -9.01
N LYS A 116 1.66 1.01 -9.80
CA LYS A 116 3.11 0.80 -9.79
C LYS A 116 3.87 2.11 -9.99
N ASN A 117 3.50 2.91 -10.99
CA ASN A 117 4.22 4.14 -11.32
C ASN A 117 4.08 5.18 -10.22
N ALA A 118 2.89 5.33 -9.64
CA ALA A 118 2.66 6.23 -8.53
C ALA A 118 3.46 5.81 -7.29
N LEU A 119 3.54 4.51 -7.03
CA LEU A 119 4.36 3.96 -5.96
C LEU A 119 5.85 4.23 -6.18
N ILE A 120 6.39 3.99 -7.38
CA ILE A 120 7.78 4.31 -7.73
C ILE A 120 8.05 5.81 -7.58
N ALA A 121 7.13 6.67 -8.05
CA ALA A 121 7.25 8.11 -7.92
C ALA A 121 7.30 8.56 -6.45
N TYR A 122 6.49 7.94 -5.58
CA TYR A 122 6.56 8.17 -4.14
C TYR A 122 7.89 7.72 -3.55
N ILE A 123 8.35 6.51 -3.86
CA ILE A 123 9.62 5.95 -3.35
C ILE A 123 10.78 6.88 -3.71
N ASN A 124 10.83 7.37 -4.95
CA ASN A 124 11.83 8.33 -5.38
C ASN A 124 11.70 9.68 -4.67
N TRP A 125 10.46 10.15 -4.43
CA TRP A 125 10.20 11.42 -3.74
C TRP A 125 10.71 11.42 -2.30
N ILE A 126 10.63 10.30 -1.59
CA ILE A 126 11.21 10.14 -0.24
C ILE A 126 12.72 9.81 -0.25
N GLY A 127 13.37 9.89 -1.41
CA GLY A 127 14.81 9.66 -1.56
C GLY A 127 15.23 8.20 -1.46
N ALA A 128 14.32 7.25 -1.71
CA ALA A 128 14.62 5.83 -1.86
C ALA A 128 14.62 5.41 -3.34
N ARG A 129 14.93 4.15 -3.63
CA ARG A 129 14.90 3.59 -4.99
C ARG A 129 14.16 2.26 -5.01
N ALA A 130 13.48 2.00 -6.11
CA ALA A 130 12.85 0.71 -6.37
C ALA A 130 13.03 0.32 -7.84
N THR A 131 13.31 -0.96 -8.08
CA THR A 131 13.45 -1.53 -9.43
C THR A 131 12.50 -2.70 -9.58
N GLU A 132 11.77 -2.76 -10.69
CA GLU A 132 10.93 -3.91 -10.98
C GLU A 132 11.78 -5.13 -11.34
N VAL A 133 11.47 -6.27 -10.73
CA VAL A 133 12.19 -7.53 -10.96
C VAL A 133 11.28 -8.57 -11.60
N PRO A 134 11.81 -9.46 -12.46
CA PRO A 134 11.02 -10.50 -13.11
C PRO A 134 10.38 -11.46 -12.10
N HIS A 135 9.16 -11.92 -12.42
CA HIS A 135 8.45 -12.95 -11.66
C HIS A 135 7.60 -13.83 -12.58
N ASN A 136 7.16 -14.98 -12.05
CA ASN A 136 6.32 -15.96 -12.76
C ASN A 136 4.81 -15.77 -12.52
N GLY A 137 4.41 -14.79 -11.71
CA GLY A 137 3.01 -14.49 -11.42
C GLY A 137 2.36 -15.34 -10.32
N VAL A 138 3.11 -16.25 -9.70
CA VAL A 138 2.59 -17.15 -8.67
C VAL A 138 2.45 -16.43 -7.31
N TRP A 139 1.24 -16.45 -6.75
CA TRP A 139 0.94 -15.87 -5.43
C TRP A 139 0.89 -16.95 -4.34
N SER A 140 2.06 -17.42 -3.91
CA SER A 140 2.21 -18.41 -2.82
C SER A 140 3.34 -18.02 -1.85
N LYS A 141 3.30 -18.54 -0.62
CA LYS A 141 4.36 -18.32 0.38
C LYS A 141 5.72 -18.75 -0.15
N GLN A 142 5.80 -19.93 -0.78
CA GLN A 142 7.02 -20.46 -1.37
C GLN A 142 7.60 -19.52 -2.43
N ASN A 143 6.79 -19.05 -3.38
CA ASN A 143 7.29 -18.18 -4.44
C ASN A 143 7.75 -16.83 -3.87
N LEU A 144 6.96 -16.26 -2.97
CA LEU A 144 7.23 -14.95 -2.36
C LEU A 144 8.45 -14.96 -1.43
N SER A 145 8.83 -16.11 -0.87
CA SER A 145 10.01 -16.23 0.00
C SER A 145 11.33 -15.82 -0.69
N SER A 146 11.37 -15.80 -2.02
CA SER A 146 12.52 -15.37 -2.81
C SER A 146 12.61 -13.85 -3.02
N PHE A 147 11.53 -13.11 -2.79
CA PHE A 147 11.46 -11.66 -3.01
C PHE A 147 11.67 -10.90 -1.70
N ARG A 148 12.89 -10.95 -1.16
CA ARG A 148 13.27 -10.24 0.09
C ARG A 148 13.56 -8.76 -0.16
N ASN A 149 13.20 -7.93 0.81
CA ASN A 149 13.25 -6.47 0.68
C ASN A 149 12.49 -5.97 -0.58
N CYS A 150 11.38 -6.63 -0.89
CA CYS A 150 10.55 -6.32 -2.05
C CYS A 150 9.16 -5.86 -1.66
N VAL A 151 8.63 -4.97 -2.47
CA VAL A 151 7.23 -4.62 -2.50
C VAL A 151 6.55 -5.44 -3.59
N CYS A 152 5.57 -6.27 -3.22
CA CYS A 152 4.87 -7.14 -4.15
C CYS A 152 3.44 -6.66 -4.36
N GLY A 153 3.05 -6.44 -5.61
CA GLY A 153 1.69 -6.12 -6.01
C GLY A 153 0.91 -7.41 -6.25
N VAL A 154 -0.25 -7.56 -5.61
CA VAL A 154 -1.15 -8.69 -5.80
C VAL A 154 -2.47 -8.23 -6.42
N GLY A 155 -3.03 -9.09 -7.25
CA GLY A 155 -4.23 -8.78 -8.00
C GLY A 155 -5.07 -10.01 -8.33
N ASP A 156 -6.03 -9.76 -9.21
CA ASP A 156 -6.97 -10.75 -9.71
C ASP A 156 -6.59 -11.19 -11.12
N THR A 157 -6.26 -12.48 -11.28
CA THR A 157 -5.93 -13.11 -12.56
C THR A 157 -7.02 -12.88 -13.61
N ALA A 158 -8.30 -12.84 -13.20
CA ALA A 158 -9.41 -12.59 -14.11
C ALA A 158 -9.33 -11.20 -14.79
N GLN A 159 -8.61 -10.27 -14.18
CA GLN A 159 -8.44 -8.90 -14.63
C GLN A 159 -7.03 -8.62 -15.17
N ARG A 160 -6.22 -9.65 -15.46
CA ARG A 160 -4.82 -9.50 -15.91
C ARG A 160 -4.64 -8.70 -17.21
N ASN A 161 -5.71 -8.58 -18.02
CA ASN A 161 -5.71 -7.84 -19.28
C ASN A 161 -6.32 -6.42 -19.14
N SER A 162 -6.69 -6.00 -17.92
CA SER A 162 -7.14 -4.62 -17.66
C SER A 162 -5.97 -3.64 -17.71
N GLU A 163 -6.26 -2.34 -17.77
CA GLU A 163 -5.26 -1.27 -17.77
C GLU A 163 -4.21 -1.42 -16.65
N PHE A 164 -4.65 -1.87 -15.48
CA PHE A 164 -3.81 -2.02 -14.28
C PHE A 164 -3.47 -3.48 -13.96
N LEU A 165 -3.56 -4.38 -14.95
CA LEU A 165 -3.18 -5.80 -14.85
C LEU A 165 -3.87 -6.55 -13.69
N GLY A 166 -5.02 -6.05 -13.26
CA GLY A 166 -5.79 -6.62 -12.15
C GLY A 166 -5.22 -6.32 -10.77
N LEU A 167 -4.24 -5.41 -10.63
CA LEU A 167 -3.68 -4.97 -9.35
C LEU A 167 -4.79 -4.55 -8.37
N ARG A 168 -4.74 -5.10 -7.15
CA ARG A 168 -5.67 -4.81 -6.06
C ARG A 168 -4.99 -4.31 -4.81
N HIS A 169 -3.77 -4.75 -4.53
CA HIS A 169 -3.14 -4.55 -3.24
C HIS A 169 -1.61 -4.63 -3.33
N TRP A 170 -0.92 -4.03 -2.36
CA TRP A 170 0.53 -4.13 -2.21
C TRP A 170 0.91 -4.73 -0.86
N VAL A 171 1.96 -5.53 -0.82
CA VAL A 171 2.55 -6.06 0.41
C VAL A 171 4.05 -5.78 0.42
N TYR A 172 4.65 -5.76 1.60
CA TYR A 172 6.10 -5.69 1.75
C TYR A 172 6.63 -7.02 2.29
N ILE A 173 7.75 -7.50 1.76
CA ILE A 173 8.46 -8.68 2.26
C ILE A 173 9.84 -8.21 2.73
N ASN A 174 10.14 -8.38 4.02
CA ASN A 174 11.40 -7.94 4.59
C ASN A 174 12.55 -8.94 4.36
N ASP A 175 13.76 -8.56 4.74
CA ASP A 175 14.96 -9.42 4.60
C ASP A 175 14.88 -10.73 5.40
N ALA A 176 14.15 -10.72 6.50
CA ALA A 176 13.90 -11.91 7.32
C ALA A 176 12.86 -12.87 6.71
N GLY A 177 12.27 -12.56 5.55
CA GLY A 177 11.30 -13.43 4.88
C GLY A 177 9.89 -13.34 5.44
N TYR A 178 9.54 -12.24 6.12
CA TYR A 178 8.19 -11.97 6.58
C TYR A 178 7.48 -10.99 5.65
N MET A 179 6.27 -11.36 5.26
CA MET A 179 5.34 -10.48 4.57
C MET A 179 4.56 -9.63 5.58
N TYR A 180 4.43 -8.35 5.28
CA TYR A 180 3.67 -7.35 6.01
C TYR A 180 2.51 -6.85 5.14
N ASN A 181 1.29 -7.04 5.63
CA ASN A 181 0.05 -6.59 4.98
C ASN A 181 -1.02 -6.28 6.04
N TRP A 182 -1.83 -5.22 5.90
CA TRP A 182 -2.97 -4.93 6.79
C TRP A 182 -2.74 -5.14 8.30
N GLY A 183 -1.56 -4.78 8.81
CA GLY A 183 -1.25 -4.99 10.22
C GLY A 183 -1.04 -6.46 10.62
N ALA A 184 -0.90 -7.37 9.67
CA ALA A 184 -0.49 -8.74 9.87
C ALA A 184 0.96 -8.92 9.44
N LYS A 185 1.62 -9.84 10.14
CA LYS A 185 2.96 -10.34 9.82
C LYS A 185 2.81 -11.83 9.54
N THR A 186 3.17 -12.26 8.33
CA THR A 186 3.11 -13.65 7.90
C THR A 186 4.49 -14.11 7.48
N GLU A 187 4.92 -15.28 7.95
CA GLU A 187 6.17 -15.90 7.50
C GLU A 187 6.01 -16.48 6.09
N MET A 188 6.92 -16.13 5.16
CA MET A 188 7.00 -16.75 3.85
C MET A 188 7.86 -18.01 3.94
N ASN A 189 7.21 -19.17 4.04
CA ASN A 189 7.84 -20.48 4.13
C ASN A 189 7.70 -21.28 2.83
N ASN A 190 8.25 -22.50 2.80
CA ASN A 190 8.21 -23.40 1.63
C ASN A 190 6.83 -24.09 1.44
N SER A 191 5.75 -23.30 1.46
CA SER A 191 4.38 -23.76 1.26
C SER A 191 3.78 -23.22 -0.03
N ALA A 192 3.04 -24.07 -0.76
CA ALA A 192 2.30 -23.67 -1.95
C ALA A 192 1.03 -22.85 -1.63
N GLU A 193 0.68 -22.70 -0.36
CA GLU A 193 -0.47 -21.92 0.08
C GLU A 193 -0.34 -20.43 -0.23
N ARG A 194 -1.49 -19.76 -0.34
CA ARG A 194 -1.55 -18.29 -0.34
C ARG A 194 -1.05 -17.73 1.01
N PRO A 195 -0.46 -16.52 1.03
CA PRO A 195 -0.02 -15.87 2.27
C PRO A 195 -1.14 -15.58 3.28
N TYR A 196 -2.39 -15.44 2.82
CA TYR A 196 -3.56 -15.20 3.66
C TYR A 196 -4.83 -15.73 2.99
N ALA A 197 -5.82 -16.06 3.82
CA ALA A 197 -7.13 -16.55 3.39
C ALA A 197 -8.16 -15.40 3.24
N GLY A 198 -9.34 -15.70 2.71
CA GLY A 198 -10.49 -14.78 2.70
C GLY A 198 -10.49 -13.71 1.60
N MET A 199 -9.43 -13.63 0.78
CA MET A 199 -9.32 -12.65 -0.32
C MET A 199 -9.28 -13.36 -1.67
N ALA A 200 -10.46 -13.66 -2.24
CA ALA A 200 -10.58 -14.43 -3.48
C ALA A 200 -9.89 -13.76 -4.68
N HIS A 201 -9.95 -12.43 -4.74
CA HIS A 201 -9.36 -11.58 -5.79
C HIS A 201 -7.88 -11.28 -5.60
N HIS A 202 -7.23 -11.86 -4.57
CA HIS A 202 -5.79 -11.75 -4.35
C HIS A 202 -5.16 -13.10 -4.67
N ASN A 203 -5.02 -13.37 -5.95
CA ASN A 203 -4.73 -14.70 -6.48
C ASN A 203 -3.58 -14.73 -7.50
N TYR A 204 -2.99 -13.57 -7.80
CA TYR A 204 -1.94 -13.41 -8.81
C TYR A 204 -0.92 -12.34 -8.39
N LEU A 205 0.36 -12.66 -8.56
CA LEU A 205 1.46 -11.71 -8.36
C LEU A 205 1.59 -10.84 -9.62
N VAL A 206 1.33 -9.55 -9.48
CA VAL A 206 1.24 -8.58 -10.59
C VAL A 206 2.56 -7.87 -10.82
N HIS A 207 3.20 -7.44 -9.73
CA HIS A 207 4.45 -6.67 -9.75
C HIS A 207 5.34 -7.09 -8.61
N VAL A 208 6.66 -7.01 -8.79
CA VAL A 208 7.65 -7.11 -7.71
C VAL A 208 8.62 -5.96 -7.86
N LEU A 209 8.72 -5.10 -6.85
CA LEU A 209 9.64 -3.98 -6.80
C LEU A 209 10.69 -4.25 -5.71
N GLN A 210 11.93 -4.50 -6.12
CA GLN A 210 13.07 -4.60 -5.22
C GLN A 210 13.44 -3.21 -4.71
N LEU A 211 13.48 -3.03 -3.40
CA LEU A 211 13.99 -1.82 -2.77
C LEU A 211 15.53 -1.86 -2.73
N GLY A 212 16.17 -0.71 -2.92
CA GLY A 212 17.63 -0.56 -2.89
C GLY A 212 18.10 0.65 -2.12
#